data_AF-A0A526YS22-F1
#
_entry.id   AF-A0A526YS22-F1
#
_cell.length_a   1.000
_cell.length_b   1.000
_cell.length_c   1.000
_cell.angle_alpha   90.00
_cell.angle_beta   90.00
_cell.angle_gamma   90.00
#
_symmetry.space_group_name_H-M   'P 1'
#
loop_
_entity.id
_entity.type
_entity.pdbx_description
1 polymer ?
#
loop_
_entity_poly.entity_id
_entity_poly.type
_entity_poly.pdbx_seq_one_letter_code
_entity_poly.pdbx_strand_id
1 'polypeptide(L)'
;MSRRAIITTMLAAATLVVGPAWLGYAPAFIWNASASVPIGLYRLAPVERLDIGDYVVVTPPAQLATFLAGRGHLARGVPLIKRVLALAGATVCRRGATIIAFDHAYGEAREKDSLG
;
A
#
# COMPACT_ATOMS: atom_id res chain seq x y z
N MET A 1 -29.90 -16.72 30.28
CA MET A 1 -29.03 -17.12 29.15
C MET A 1 -28.32 -18.41 29.54
N SER A 2 -28.44 -19.50 28.77
CA SER A 2 -27.91 -20.81 29.20
C SER A 2 -26.38 -20.86 29.05
N ARG A 3 -25.68 -21.58 29.94
CA ARG A 3 -24.22 -21.77 29.88
C ARG A 3 -23.76 -22.32 28.52
N ARG A 4 -24.60 -23.18 27.90
CA ARG A 4 -24.38 -23.69 26.55
C ARG A 4 -24.42 -22.59 25.50
N ALA A 5 -25.40 -21.68 25.56
CA ALA A 5 -25.51 -20.55 24.64
C ALA A 5 -24.31 -19.59 24.76
N ILE A 6 -23.77 -19.40 25.97
CA ILE A 6 -22.57 -18.59 26.19
C ILE A 6 -21.35 -19.25 25.51
N ILE A 7 -21.14 -20.55 25.77
CA ILE A 7 -19.99 -21.29 25.21
C ILE A 7 -20.06 -21.32 23.68
N THR A 8 -21.22 -21.59 23.08
CA THR A 8 -21.38 -21.62 21.62
C THR A 8 -21.11 -20.25 21.00
N THR A 9 -21.58 -19.17 21.63
CA THR A 9 -21.35 -17.81 21.14
C THR A 9 -19.88 -17.42 21.24
N MET A 10 -19.20 -17.75 22.34
CA MET A 10 -17.77 -17.49 22.48
C MET A 10 -16.95 -18.28 21.45
N LEU A 11 -17.30 -19.54 21.20
CA LEU A 11 -16.61 -20.35 20.20
C LEU A 11 -16.80 -19.79 18.79
N ALA A 12 -18.03 -19.41 18.44
CA ALA A 12 -18.34 -18.80 17.15
C ALA A 12 -17.65 -17.43 16.95
N ALA A 13 -17.56 -16.61 18.00
CA ALA A 13 -16.84 -15.35 17.93
C ALA A 13 -15.32 -15.57 17.75
N ALA A 14 -14.74 -16.53 18.48
CA ALA A 14 -13.32 -16.87 18.35
C ALA A 14 -12.98 -17.40 16.95
N THR A 15 -13.83 -18.26 16.38
CA THR A 15 -13.62 -18.75 15.01
C THR A 15 -13.73 -17.64 13.97
N LEU A 16 -14.64 -16.69 14.14
CA LEU A 16 -14.79 -15.55 13.23
C LEU A 16 -13.57 -14.61 13.25
N VAL A 17 -12.94 -14.42 14.42
CA VAL A 17 -11.74 -13.58 14.55
C VAL A 17 -10.50 -14.28 13.99
N VAL A 18 -10.31 -15.57 14.30
CA VAL A 18 -9.08 -16.31 13.94
C VAL A 18 -9.14 -16.84 12.50
N GLY A 19 -10.33 -17.20 12.01
CA GLY A 19 -10.54 -17.81 10.71
C GLY A 19 -9.85 -17.08 9.55
N PRO A 20 -10.05 -15.76 9.36
CA PRO A 20 -9.44 -15.02 8.25
C PRO A 20 -7.91 -15.09 8.22
N ALA A 21 -7.25 -15.04 9.37
CA ALA A 21 -5.80 -15.12 9.47
C ALA A 21 -5.29 -16.53 9.10
N TRP A 22 -6.01 -17.58 9.51
CA TRP A 22 -5.70 -18.98 9.16
C TRP A 22 -5.97 -19.33 7.71
N LEU A 23 -7.03 -18.77 7.13
CA LEU A 23 -7.45 -19.02 5.74
C LEU A 23 -6.68 -18.17 4.72
N GLY A 24 -5.74 -17.33 5.17
CA GLY A 24 -4.97 -16.44 4.29
C GLY A 24 -5.82 -15.39 3.59
N TYR A 25 -6.91 -14.94 4.23
CA TYR A 25 -7.83 -13.97 3.63
C TYR A 25 -7.11 -12.64 3.43
N ALA A 26 -6.90 -12.25 2.17
CA ALA A 26 -6.39 -10.93 1.85
C ALA A 26 -7.47 -9.88 2.17
N PRO A 27 -7.12 -8.73 2.75
CA PRO A 27 -8.10 -7.66 2.97
C PRO A 27 -8.73 -7.26 1.63
N ALA A 28 -10.04 -7.05 1.61
CA ALA A 28 -10.74 -6.58 0.41
C ALA A 28 -10.60 -5.07 0.20
N PHE A 29 -10.18 -4.35 1.24
CA PHE A 29 -10.05 -2.90 1.24
C PHE A 29 -8.79 -2.45 1.97
N ILE A 30 -8.25 -1.30 1.55
CA ILE A 30 -7.13 -0.62 2.19
C ILE A 30 -7.44 0.87 2.34
N TRP A 31 -7.07 1.46 3.47
CA TRP A 31 -7.19 2.90 3.69
C TRP A 31 -5.85 3.59 3.40
N ASN A 32 -5.84 4.54 2.46
CA ASN A 32 -4.68 5.41 2.26
C ASN A 32 -4.74 6.59 3.23
N ALA A 33 -3.84 6.61 4.21
CA ALA A 33 -3.71 7.69 5.18
C ALA A 33 -2.74 8.80 4.73
N SER A 34 -2.13 8.69 3.54
CA SER A 34 -1.13 9.65 3.05
C SER A 34 -1.67 10.48 1.89
N ALA A 35 -1.21 11.72 1.73
CA ALA A 35 -1.56 12.56 0.57
C ALA A 35 -0.78 12.18 -0.72
N SER A 36 -0.15 11.01 -0.77
CA SER A 36 0.65 10.59 -1.93
C SER A 36 -0.20 10.15 -3.14
N VAL A 37 -1.39 9.65 -2.86
CA VAL A 37 -2.54 9.51 -3.76
C VAL A 37 -3.76 10.04 -2.99
N PRO A 38 -4.98 10.16 -3.58
CA PRO A 38 -6.15 10.62 -2.83
C PRO A 38 -6.34 9.85 -1.50
N ILE A 39 -6.62 10.55 -0.41
CA ILE A 39 -6.89 9.93 0.89
C ILE A 39 -8.27 9.26 0.80
N GLY A 40 -8.37 7.99 1.20
CA GLY A 40 -9.64 7.27 1.16
C GLY A 40 -9.53 5.76 1.25
N LEU A 41 -10.70 5.11 1.13
CA LEU A 41 -10.85 3.67 1.13
C LEU A 41 -10.80 3.14 -0.31
N TYR A 42 -9.88 2.22 -0.56
CA TYR A 42 -9.68 1.57 -1.85
C TYR A 42 -10.08 0.11 -1.77
N ARG A 43 -10.74 -0.40 -2.82
CA ARG A 43 -10.98 -1.84 -2.98
C ARG A 43 -9.74 -2.49 -3.58
N LEU A 44 -9.34 -3.63 -3.04
CA LEU A 44 -8.26 -4.45 -3.54
C LEU A 44 -8.78 -5.41 -4.61
N ALA A 45 -8.02 -5.55 -5.69
CA ALA A 45 -8.29 -6.47 -6.77
C ALA A 45 -6.97 -7.14 -7.20
N PRO A 46 -7.00 -8.39 -7.69
CA PRO A 46 -5.85 -9.02 -8.32
C PRO A 46 -5.33 -8.16 -9.49
N VAL A 47 -4.01 -8.13 -9.67
CA VAL A 47 -3.39 -7.45 -10.80
C VAL A 47 -3.30 -8.43 -11.96
N GLU A 48 -4.22 -8.34 -12.91
CA GLU A 48 -4.20 -9.15 -14.15
C GLU A 48 -3.37 -8.49 -15.24
N ARG A 49 -3.50 -7.16 -15.35
CA ARG A 49 -2.77 -6.29 -16.26
C ARG A 49 -2.43 -5.00 -15.50
N LEU A 50 -1.30 -4.41 -15.86
CA LEU A 50 -0.85 -3.14 -15.31
C LEU A 50 -0.79 -2.10 -16.43
N ASP A 51 -1.50 -0.98 -16.26
CA ASP A 51 -1.49 0.14 -17.19
C ASP A 51 -0.99 1.42 -16.51
N ILE A 52 -0.55 2.39 -17.32
CA ILE A 52 -0.11 3.70 -16.83
C ILE A 52 -1.32 4.41 -16.21
N GLY A 53 -1.14 4.95 -15.00
CA GLY A 53 -2.19 5.62 -14.25
C GLY A 53 -2.87 4.75 -13.19
N ASP A 54 -2.67 3.43 -13.23
CA ASP A 54 -3.24 2.52 -12.23
C ASP A 54 -2.71 2.81 -10.83
N TYR A 55 -3.56 2.58 -9.82
CA TYR A 55 -3.13 2.53 -8.43
C TYR A 55 -2.80 1.10 -8.03
N VAL A 56 -1.59 0.90 -7.53
CA VAL A 56 -1.11 -0.40 -7.07
C VAL A 56 -0.72 -0.35 -5.61
N VAL A 57 -0.97 -1.46 -4.92
CA VAL A 57 -0.44 -1.74 -3.60
C VAL A 57 0.93 -2.40 -3.75
N VAL A 58 1.95 -1.76 -3.20
CA VAL A 58 3.34 -2.20 -3.34
C VAL A 58 3.95 -2.39 -1.95
N THR A 59 4.44 -3.59 -1.69
CA THR A 59 5.27 -3.87 -0.52
C THR A 59 6.69 -3.35 -0.80
N PRO A 60 7.20 -2.39 -0.02
CA PRO A 60 8.55 -1.88 -0.22
C PRO A 60 9.58 -3.02 -0.01
N PRO A 61 10.66 -3.09 -0.81
CA PRO A 61 11.79 -3.97 -0.54
C PRO A 61 12.35 -3.75 0.87
N ALA A 62 12.93 -4.78 1.49
CA ALA A 62 13.31 -4.76 2.91
C ALA A 62 14.19 -3.55 3.31
N GLN A 63 15.15 -3.17 2.45
CA GLN A 63 16.01 -2.00 2.69
C GLN A 63 15.21 -0.70 2.70
N LEU A 64 14.31 -0.52 1.73
CA LEU A 64 13.44 0.66 1.65
C LEU A 64 12.44 0.69 2.80
N ALA A 65 11.83 -0.44 3.16
CA ALA A 65 10.93 -0.54 4.31
C ALA A 65 11.63 -0.15 5.62
N THR A 66 12.90 -0.55 5.78
CA THR A 66 13.71 -0.20 6.97
C THR A 66 14.02 1.29 7.01
N PHE A 67 14.40 1.88 5.87
CA PHE A 67 14.64 3.32 5.75
C PHE A 67 13.38 4.13 6.07
N LEU A 68 12.24 3.78 5.48
CA LEU A 68 10.97 4.47 5.71
C LEU A 68 10.51 4.36 7.16
N ALA A 69 10.68 3.18 7.78
CA ALA A 69 10.34 2.98 9.18
C ALA A 69 11.27 3.76 10.12
N GLY A 70 12.58 3.78 9.84
CA GLY A 70 13.57 4.54 10.62
C GLY A 70 13.31 6.05 10.60
N ARG A 71 12.70 6.57 9.54
CA ARG A 71 12.27 7.98 9.42
C ARG A 71 10.81 8.21 9.84
N GLY A 72 10.08 7.19 10.26
CA GLY A 72 8.65 7.32 10.62
C GLY A 72 7.71 7.59 9.45
N HIS A 73 8.17 7.42 8.21
CA HIS A 73 7.37 7.63 6.99
C HIS A 73 6.36 6.50 6.73
N LEU A 74 6.73 5.27 7.09
CA LEU A 74 5.90 4.09 6.90
C LEU A 74 6.32 2.99 7.89
N ALA A 75 5.37 2.43 8.63
CA ALA A 75 5.68 1.32 9.53
C ALA A 75 6.11 0.07 8.74
N ARG A 76 6.99 -0.76 9.32
CA ARG A 76 7.43 -2.01 8.67
C ARG A 76 6.23 -2.94 8.41
N GLY A 77 6.19 -3.54 7.22
CA GLY A 77 5.12 -4.44 6.81
C GLY A 77 3.84 -3.75 6.31
N VAL A 78 3.75 -2.41 6.41
CA VAL A 78 2.65 -1.65 5.82
C VAL A 78 2.95 -1.41 4.34
N PRO A 79 2.03 -1.73 3.41
CA PRO A 79 2.26 -1.48 2.00
C PRO A 79 1.99 -0.01 1.63
N LEU A 80 2.52 0.40 0.48
CA LEU A 80 2.27 1.71 -0.12
C LEU A 80 1.17 1.61 -1.16
N ILE A 81 0.38 2.67 -1.34
CA ILE A 81 -0.40 2.87 -2.58
C ILE A 81 0.37 3.86 -3.46
N LYS A 82 0.62 3.49 -4.71
CA LYS A 82 1.32 4.32 -5.69
C LYS A 82 0.63 4.29 -7.04
N ARG A 83 0.77 5.39 -7.79
CA ARG A 83 0.34 5.47 -9.19
C ARG A 83 1.44 4.97 -10.11
N VAL A 84 1.11 4.11 -11.06
CA VAL A 84 2.04 3.65 -12.11
C VAL A 84 2.30 4.80 -13.06
N LEU A 85 3.56 5.24 -13.14
CA LEU A 85 3.97 6.26 -14.12
C LEU A 85 4.41 5.62 -15.45
N ALA A 86 5.11 4.50 -15.38
CA ALA A 86 5.76 3.89 -16.53
C ALA A 86 5.84 2.37 -16.37
N LEU A 87 5.88 1.65 -17.49
CA LEU A 87 5.99 0.20 -17.55
C LEU A 87 7.37 -0.24 -18.04
N ALA A 88 7.61 -1.55 -18.07
CA ALA A 88 8.85 -2.12 -18.57
C ALA A 88 9.18 -1.63 -19.99
N GLY A 89 10.44 -1.30 -20.24
CA GLY A 89 10.91 -0.72 -21.52
C GLY A 89 10.86 0.81 -21.59
N ALA A 90 10.13 1.48 -20.69
CA ALA A 90 10.13 2.94 -20.61
C ALA A 90 11.39 3.47 -19.90
N THR A 91 11.88 4.63 -20.34
CA THR A 91 12.94 5.37 -19.65
C THR A 91 12.31 6.45 -18.77
N VAL A 92 12.66 6.42 -17.48
CA VAL A 92 12.32 7.47 -16.52
C VAL A 92 13.62 8.09 -16.03
N CYS A 93 13.77 9.39 -16.21
CA CYS A 93 14.96 10.15 -15.83
C CYS A 93 14.61 11.21 -14.79
N ARG A 94 15.61 11.60 -13.99
CA ARG A 94 15.57 12.81 -13.17
C ARG A 94 16.71 13.75 -13.62
N ARG A 95 16.39 14.99 -13.97
CA ARG A 95 17.36 16.05 -14.28
C ARG A 95 17.19 17.18 -13.26
N GLY A 96 18.11 17.31 -12.31
CA GLY A 96 17.92 18.20 -11.17
C GLY A 96 16.73 17.75 -10.32
N ALA A 97 15.73 18.60 -10.13
CA ALA A 97 14.48 18.25 -9.45
C ALA A 97 13.44 17.62 -10.40
N THR A 98 13.53 17.87 -11.71
CA THR A 98 12.51 17.48 -12.67
C THR A 98 12.54 15.99 -12.99
N ILE A 99 11.39 15.32 -12.84
CA ILE A 99 11.13 13.95 -13.26
C ILE A 99 10.58 13.96 -14.68
N ILE A 100 11.24 13.22 -15.57
CA ILE A 100 10.94 13.15 -17.00
C ILE A 100 10.68 11.70 -17.39
N ALA A 101 9.60 11.46 -18.11
CA ALA A 101 9.27 10.19 -18.75
C ALA A 101 8.63 10.49 -20.10
N PHE A 102 8.72 9.60 -21.10
CA PHE A 102 8.09 9.78 -22.41
C PHE A 102 8.35 11.17 -23.04
N ASP A 103 9.54 11.75 -22.85
CA ASP A 103 9.92 13.11 -23.27
C ASP A 103 9.09 14.27 -22.69
N HIS A 104 8.33 14.04 -21.62
CA HIS A 104 7.52 15.03 -20.91
C HIS A 104 7.94 15.17 -19.44
N ALA A 105 7.80 16.38 -18.89
CA ALA A 105 7.98 16.62 -17.46
C ALA A 105 6.72 16.22 -16.68
N TYR A 106 6.87 15.34 -15.68
CA TYR A 106 5.76 14.80 -14.89
C TYR A 106 5.69 15.31 -13.46
N GLY A 107 6.76 15.90 -12.95
CA GLY A 107 6.77 16.48 -11.61
C GLY A 107 8.15 16.89 -11.14
N GLU A 108 8.17 17.51 -9.96
CA GLU A 108 9.38 18.00 -9.31
C GLU A 108 9.61 17.23 -8.00
N ALA A 109 10.78 16.62 -7.88
CA ALA A 109 11.24 16.00 -6.66
C ALA A 109 11.77 17.07 -5.70
N ARG A 110 11.29 17.04 -4.45
CA ARG A 110 11.88 17.88 -3.40
C ARG A 110 13.31 17.43 -3.11
N GLU A 111 14.19 18.38 -2.82
CA GLU A 111 15.58 18.08 -2.45
C GLU A 111 15.67 17.36 -1.10
N LYS A 112 14.74 17.65 -0.19
CA LYS A 112 14.67 17.10 1.16
C LYS A 112 13.25 16.67 1.48
N ASP A 113 13.12 15.73 2.40
CA ASP A 113 11.82 15.37 2.97
C ASP A 113 11.42 16.34 4.10
N SER A 114 10.29 16.08 4.76
CA SER A 114 9.81 16.93 5.86
C SER A 114 10.68 16.91 7.11
N LEU A 115 11.67 16.02 7.18
CA LEU A 115 12.60 15.86 8.29
C LEU A 115 14.00 16.43 7.97
N GLY A 116 14.19 16.99 6.77
CA GLY A 116 15.46 17.57 6.32
C GLY A 116 16.47 16.55 5.79
#